data_AF-A0A939C2X4-F1
#
_entry.id   AF-A0A939C2X4-F1
#
_cell.length_a   1.000
_cell.length_b   1.000
_cell.length_c   1.000
_cell.angle_alpha   90.00
_cell.angle_beta   90.00
_cell.angle_gamma   90.00
#
_symmetry.space_group_name_H-M   'P 1'
#
loop_
_entity.id
_entity.type
_entity.pdbx_description
1 polymer ?
#
loop_
_entity_poly.entity_id
_entity_poly.type
_entity_poly.pdbx_seq_one_letter_code
_entity_poly.pdbx_strand_id
1 'polypeptide(L)'
;MAESKFYSPLKIGLFTVSIAYFLFSLHALFTLSWIGEWNVLRGSAWFWILITDVSAYFGLVFRFIASLIAVATIVFYFAKKGLPESTVFKVLKWILVLEALYWVPLFLSGLMGLMPVDLSGIGATAGLSLSLLITTGIPCLVSSIFIPVALFKLAFKLKPNKPPKDAIKWSLVAGTLYVFVFWLNNMGMWIATFLLKGETYFSAYPENMFSFVLTVYGLPVLVAFTAYVAGKTIAVGTDTLEKLNLRPIGAVITALGLYFLWNYLTWIFFGGNHLWSDWYAWFLGHNLDLWMLSLPLVGLPLLFKRNNS
;
A
#
# COMPACT_ATOMS: atom_id res chain seq x y z
N MET A 1 24.38 31.58 -13.66
CA MET A 1 24.04 30.28 -13.04
C MET A 1 22.68 30.45 -12.37
N ALA A 2 21.63 29.80 -12.87
CA ALA A 2 20.31 29.91 -12.26
C ALA A 2 20.33 29.17 -10.92
N GLU A 3 20.02 29.88 -9.82
CA GLU A 3 19.85 29.28 -8.50
C GLU A 3 18.91 28.07 -8.62
N SER A 4 19.35 26.91 -8.11
CA SER A 4 18.45 25.76 -7.99
C SER A 4 17.30 26.17 -7.08
N LYS A 5 16.10 26.38 -7.63
CA LYS A 5 14.92 26.76 -6.84
C LYS A 5 14.79 25.80 -5.67
N PHE A 6 14.82 26.34 -4.45
CA PHE A 6 14.71 25.55 -3.22
C PHE A 6 13.43 24.69 -3.24
N TYR A 7 12.36 25.23 -3.82
CA TYR A 7 11.12 24.51 -4.14
C TYR A 7 11.22 23.85 -5.51
N SER A 8 11.04 22.53 -5.55
CA SER A 8 10.89 21.76 -6.79
C SER A 8 9.58 20.97 -6.76
N PRO A 9 8.99 20.65 -7.93
CA PRO A 9 7.76 19.86 -7.98
C PRO A 9 7.85 18.54 -7.19
N LEU A 10 9.01 17.89 -7.22
CA LEU A 10 9.25 16.66 -6.45
C LEU A 10 9.19 16.90 -4.93
N LYS A 11 9.76 17.99 -4.42
CA LYS A 11 9.74 18.31 -3.00
C LYS A 11 8.31 18.63 -2.52
N ILE A 12 7.54 19.36 -3.33
CA ILE A 12 6.13 19.63 -3.06
C ILE A 12 5.33 18.33 -3.08
N GLY A 13 5.57 17.47 -4.08
CA GLY A 13 4.96 16.15 -4.15
C GLY A 13 5.21 15.30 -2.91
N LEU A 14 6.47 15.23 -2.46
CA LEU A 14 6.83 14.48 -1.23
C LEU A 14 6.14 15.05 0.01
N PHE A 15 6.01 16.37 0.10
CA PHE A 15 5.27 17.04 1.17
C PHE A 15 3.80 16.62 1.17
N THR A 16 3.12 16.73 0.02
CA THR A 16 1.70 16.37 -0.09
C THR A 16 1.46 14.90 0.18
N VAL A 17 2.30 14.00 -0.36
CA VAL A 17 2.19 12.56 -0.09
C VAL A 17 2.41 12.25 1.39
N SER A 18 3.37 12.89 2.05
CA SER A 18 3.60 12.69 3.49
C SER A 18 2.39 13.15 4.31
N ILE A 19 1.78 14.29 3.96
CA ILE A 19 0.57 14.77 4.61
C ILE A 19 -0.59 13.79 4.40
N ALA A 20 -0.83 13.35 3.16
CA ALA A 20 -1.88 12.39 2.86
C ALA A 20 -1.67 11.09 3.65
N TYR A 21 -0.44 10.56 3.65
CA TYR A 21 -0.08 9.37 4.40
C TYR A 21 -0.41 9.52 5.90
N PHE A 22 -0.09 10.67 6.50
CA PHE A 22 -0.45 10.96 7.89
C PHE A 22 -1.96 11.10 8.11
N LEU A 23 -2.66 11.89 7.29
CA LEU A 23 -4.09 12.15 7.49
C LEU A 23 -4.93 10.88 7.33
N PHE A 24 -4.62 10.02 6.36
CA PHE A 24 -5.29 8.73 6.22
C PHE A 24 -4.93 7.76 7.33
N SER A 25 -3.67 7.73 7.79
CA SER A 25 -3.28 6.90 8.93
C SER A 25 -3.94 7.36 10.24
N LEU A 26 -4.05 8.68 10.42
CA LEU A 26 -4.76 9.31 11.54
C LEU A 26 -6.24 8.95 11.48
N HIS A 27 -6.88 9.10 10.32
CA HIS A 27 -8.27 8.70 10.12
C HIS A 27 -8.44 7.22 10.49
N ALA A 28 -7.69 6.32 9.85
CA ALA A 28 -7.77 4.89 10.12
C ALA A 28 -7.64 4.51 11.59
N LEU A 29 -6.68 5.11 12.31
CA LEU A 29 -6.44 4.82 13.72
C LEU A 29 -7.60 5.27 14.64
N PHE A 30 -8.36 6.29 14.27
CA PHE A 30 -9.40 6.87 15.13
C PHE A 30 -10.84 6.65 14.63
N THR A 31 -11.04 6.27 13.37
CA THR A 31 -12.37 6.09 12.77
C THR A 31 -12.63 4.70 12.22
N LEU A 32 -11.59 3.89 11.96
CA LEU A 32 -11.74 2.55 11.37
C LEU A 32 -11.41 1.41 12.33
N SER A 33 -10.78 1.70 13.48
CA SER A 33 -10.48 0.68 14.49
C SER A 33 -11.63 0.50 15.48
N TRP A 34 -12.64 -0.26 15.07
CA TRP A 34 -13.79 -0.56 15.90
C TRP A 34 -13.61 -1.87 16.66
N ILE A 35 -12.60 -1.92 17.53
CA ILE A 35 -12.41 -3.09 18.41
C ILE A 35 -13.70 -3.30 19.21
N GLY A 36 -14.44 -4.36 18.89
CA GLY A 36 -15.67 -4.74 19.56
C GLY A 36 -16.98 -4.25 18.93
N GLU A 37 -16.99 -3.61 17.77
CA GLU A 37 -18.25 -3.31 17.05
C GLU A 37 -19.03 -4.59 16.71
N TRP A 38 -18.31 -5.68 16.50
CA TRP A 38 -18.87 -6.98 16.16
C TRP A 38 -19.19 -7.86 17.38
N ASN A 39 -19.25 -7.28 18.59
CA ASN A 39 -19.62 -7.99 19.84
C ASN A 39 -21.02 -8.61 19.81
N VAL A 40 -21.86 -8.24 18.83
CA VAL A 40 -23.19 -8.80 18.61
C VAL A 40 -23.13 -10.19 17.96
N LEU A 41 -22.02 -10.52 17.29
CA LEU A 41 -21.82 -11.84 16.69
C LEU A 41 -21.54 -12.87 17.79
N ARG A 42 -22.11 -14.07 17.64
CA ARG A 42 -21.93 -15.19 18.59
C ARG A 42 -20.97 -16.24 18.02
N GLY A 43 -20.39 -17.04 18.89
CA GLY A 43 -19.55 -18.18 18.51
C GLY A 43 -18.14 -17.80 18.04
N SER A 44 -17.51 -18.66 17.24
CA SER A 44 -16.12 -18.49 16.78
C SER A 44 -15.90 -17.27 15.88
N ALA A 45 -16.94 -16.77 15.23
CA ALA A 45 -16.86 -15.59 14.36
C ALA A 45 -16.44 -14.32 15.13
N TRP A 46 -16.97 -14.13 16.34
CA TRP A 46 -16.58 -13.01 17.19
C TRP A 46 -15.10 -13.05 17.57
N PHE A 47 -14.62 -14.22 18.00
CA PHE A 47 -13.22 -14.40 18.35
C PHE A 47 -12.31 -14.16 17.14
N TRP A 48 -12.70 -14.63 15.96
CA TRP A 48 -11.99 -14.39 14.71
C TRP A 48 -11.83 -12.89 14.44
N ILE A 49 -12.93 -12.15 14.47
CA ILE A 49 -12.95 -10.71 14.18
C ILE A 49 -12.14 -9.94 15.23
N LEU A 50 -12.28 -10.28 16.51
CA LEU A 50 -11.53 -9.63 17.58
C LEU A 50 -10.01 -9.78 17.36
N ILE A 51 -9.54 -10.98 17.02
CA ILE A 51 -8.11 -11.21 16.77
C ILE A 51 -7.63 -10.43 15.54
N THR A 52 -8.40 -10.41 14.46
CA THR A 52 -8.02 -9.65 13.25
C THR A 52 -8.00 -8.15 13.49
N ASP A 53 -8.97 -7.61 14.24
CA ASP A 53 -9.10 -6.18 14.53
C ASP A 53 -8.00 -5.71 15.47
N VAL A 54 -7.73 -6.46 16.55
CA VAL A 54 -6.64 -6.14 17.49
C VAL A 54 -5.29 -6.19 16.78
N SER A 55 -5.07 -7.18 15.93
CA SER A 55 -3.84 -7.30 15.14
C SER A 55 -3.66 -6.13 14.17
N ALA A 56 -4.71 -5.79 13.42
CA ALA A 56 -4.70 -4.66 12.49
C ALA A 56 -4.47 -3.33 13.24
N TYR A 57 -5.13 -3.13 14.38
CA TYR A 57 -4.96 -1.92 15.20
C TYR A 57 -3.55 -1.77 15.72
N PHE A 58 -2.94 -2.85 16.22
CA PHE A 58 -1.55 -2.82 16.68
C PHE A 58 -0.58 -2.45 15.54
N GLY A 59 -0.80 -2.98 14.34
CA GLY A 59 -0.06 -2.57 13.15
C GLY A 59 -0.24 -1.09 12.83
N LEU A 60 -1.49 -0.61 12.84
CA LEU A 60 -1.86 0.78 12.55
C LEU A 60 -1.15 1.79 13.43
N VAL A 61 -0.91 1.49 14.71
CA VAL A 61 -0.14 2.36 15.61
C VAL A 61 1.27 2.59 15.05
N PHE A 62 1.96 1.57 14.54
CA PHE A 62 3.29 1.75 13.95
C PHE A 62 3.26 2.59 12.68
N ARG A 63 2.29 2.34 11.78
CA ARG A 63 2.10 3.14 10.56
C ARG A 63 1.80 4.60 10.90
N PHE A 64 0.95 4.84 11.89
CA PHE A 64 0.66 6.19 12.38
C PHE A 64 1.94 6.90 12.86
N ILE A 65 2.75 6.25 13.70
CA ILE A 65 4.03 6.82 14.16
C ILE A 65 4.98 7.07 12.97
N ALA A 66 5.07 6.13 12.01
CA ALA A 66 5.88 6.29 10.80
C ALA A 66 5.45 7.53 9.99
N SER A 67 4.15 7.70 9.81
CA SER A 67 3.56 8.83 9.07
C SER A 67 3.76 10.16 9.78
N LEU A 68 3.67 10.19 11.12
CA LEU A 68 3.95 11.38 11.94
C LEU A 68 5.42 11.78 11.82
N ILE A 69 6.34 10.82 11.88
CA ILE A 69 7.78 11.06 11.67
C ILE A 69 8.02 11.59 10.25
N ALA A 70 7.36 11.05 9.24
CA ALA A 70 7.49 11.50 7.85
C ALA A 70 7.04 12.97 7.68
N VAL A 71 5.87 13.34 8.24
CA VAL A 71 5.36 14.72 8.22
C VAL A 71 6.28 15.66 8.99
N ALA A 72 6.67 15.31 10.21
CA ALA A 72 7.59 16.13 11.01
C ALA A 72 8.90 16.37 10.24
N THR A 73 9.46 15.33 9.64
CA THR A 73 10.71 15.42 8.88
C THR A 73 10.59 16.32 7.66
N ILE A 74 9.52 16.19 6.88
CA ILE A 74 9.35 17.04 5.69
C ILE A 74 9.06 18.49 6.08
N VAL A 75 8.30 18.74 7.15
CA VAL A 75 8.08 20.09 7.70
C VAL A 75 9.41 20.70 8.15
N PHE A 76 10.22 19.96 8.91
CA PHE A 76 11.55 20.43 9.32
C PHE A 76 12.49 20.66 8.13
N TYR A 77 12.42 19.81 7.09
CA TYR A 77 13.18 20.00 5.86
C TYR A 77 12.84 21.33 5.18
N PHE A 78 11.55 21.67 5.07
CA PHE A 78 11.14 22.96 4.51
C PHE A 78 11.48 24.14 5.42
N ALA A 79 11.26 24.01 6.74
CA ALA A 79 11.53 25.07 7.71
C ALA A 79 13.03 25.42 7.82
N LYS A 80 13.91 24.40 7.82
CA LYS A 80 15.37 24.58 7.92
C LYS A 80 16.08 24.73 6.57
N LYS A 81 15.32 24.75 5.47
CA LYS A 81 15.84 24.77 4.10
C LYS A 81 16.81 23.63 3.77
N GLY A 82 16.54 22.44 4.31
CA GLY A 82 17.37 21.25 4.14
C GLY A 82 17.56 20.47 5.44
N LEU A 83 18.05 19.23 5.32
CA LEU A 83 18.48 18.41 6.45
C LEU A 83 19.81 17.74 6.12
N PRO A 84 20.69 17.51 7.11
CA PRO A 84 21.88 16.71 6.90
C PRO A 84 21.53 15.31 6.40
N GLU A 85 22.31 14.79 5.46
CA GLU A 85 22.08 13.47 4.87
C GLU A 85 22.02 12.36 5.94
N SER A 86 22.93 12.41 6.92
CA SER A 86 22.95 11.46 8.04
C SER A 86 21.65 11.45 8.85
N THR A 87 21.00 12.62 9.01
CA THR A 87 19.69 12.74 9.67
C THR A 87 18.60 12.15 8.79
N VAL A 88 18.58 12.46 7.49
CA VAL A 88 17.59 11.91 6.54
C VAL A 88 17.64 10.39 6.52
N PHE A 89 18.83 9.79 6.43
CA PHE A 89 18.99 8.33 6.45
C PHE A 89 18.52 7.70 7.76
N LYS A 90 18.81 8.32 8.92
CA LYS A 90 18.34 7.83 10.23
C LYS A 90 16.83 7.85 10.32
N VAL A 91 16.20 8.94 9.90
CA VAL A 91 14.73 9.07 9.91
C VAL A 91 14.10 8.07 8.94
N LEU A 92 14.57 7.99 7.70
CA LEU A 92 14.06 7.04 6.71
C LEU A 92 14.14 5.61 7.22
N LYS A 93 15.25 5.25 7.89
CA LYS A 93 15.40 3.93 8.51
C LYS A 93 14.29 3.66 9.53
N TRP A 94 13.98 4.61 10.40
CA TRP A 94 12.88 4.47 11.38
C TRP A 94 11.52 4.37 10.71
N ILE A 95 11.24 5.20 9.71
CA ILE A 95 9.99 5.13 8.93
C ILE A 95 9.82 3.74 8.33
N LEU A 96 10.87 3.18 7.71
CA LEU A 96 10.82 1.85 7.09
C LEU A 96 10.67 0.71 8.10
N VAL A 97 11.31 0.81 9.27
CA VAL A 97 11.16 -0.18 10.35
C VAL A 97 9.74 -0.16 10.90
N LEU A 98 9.19 1.01 11.15
CA LEU A 98 7.82 1.15 11.66
C LEU A 98 6.79 0.70 10.62
N GLU A 99 6.99 1.06 9.35
CA GLU A 99 6.14 0.55 8.27
C GLU A 99 6.26 -0.97 8.12
N ALA A 100 7.44 -1.57 8.30
CA ALA A 100 7.57 -3.02 8.35
C ALA A 100 6.79 -3.64 9.52
N LEU A 101 6.86 -3.03 10.71
CA LEU A 101 6.11 -3.46 11.88
C LEU A 101 4.60 -3.28 11.74
N TYR A 102 4.12 -2.39 10.87
CA TYR A 102 2.70 -2.30 10.53
C TYR A 102 2.20 -3.57 9.83
N TRP A 103 2.99 -4.15 8.91
CA TRP A 103 2.57 -5.33 8.15
C TRP A 103 2.69 -6.64 8.95
N VAL A 104 3.60 -6.72 9.93
CA VAL A 104 3.86 -7.98 10.68
C VAL A 104 2.60 -8.54 11.39
N PRO A 105 1.80 -7.75 12.12
CA PRO A 105 0.60 -8.24 12.81
C PRO A 105 -0.44 -8.87 11.88
N LEU A 106 -0.47 -8.51 10.59
CA LEU A 106 -1.36 -9.14 9.61
C LEU A 106 -1.08 -10.64 9.44
N PHE A 107 0.06 -11.14 9.91
CA PHE A 107 0.35 -12.57 9.95
C PHE A 107 -0.73 -13.34 10.72
N LEU A 108 -1.20 -12.80 11.84
CA LEU A 108 -2.28 -13.41 12.61
C LEU A 108 -3.57 -13.43 11.80
N SER A 109 -3.94 -12.33 11.14
CA SER A 109 -5.10 -12.30 10.24
C SER A 109 -4.99 -13.31 9.10
N GLY A 110 -3.78 -13.49 8.58
CA GLY A 110 -3.45 -14.50 7.58
C GLY A 110 -3.66 -15.93 8.08
N LEU A 111 -3.18 -16.25 9.29
CA LEU A 111 -3.44 -17.56 9.92
C LEU A 111 -4.94 -17.76 10.17
N MET A 112 -5.64 -16.75 10.66
CA MET A 112 -7.07 -16.82 10.91
C MET A 112 -7.86 -17.06 9.61
N GLY A 113 -7.44 -16.50 8.48
CA GLY A 113 -8.03 -16.78 7.17
C GLY A 113 -7.80 -18.20 6.63
N LEU A 114 -6.88 -18.97 7.22
CA LEU A 114 -6.64 -20.39 6.90
C LEU A 114 -7.44 -21.36 7.78
N MET A 115 -7.92 -20.89 8.93
CA MET A 115 -8.58 -21.77 9.89
C MET A 115 -10.01 -22.11 9.46
N PRO A 116 -10.51 -23.31 9.79
CA PRO A 116 -11.94 -23.60 9.71
C PRO A 116 -12.68 -22.67 10.67
N VAL A 117 -13.65 -21.92 10.17
CA VAL A 117 -14.47 -21.04 11.00
C VAL A 117 -15.90 -21.53 10.93
N ASP A 118 -16.51 -21.74 12.10
CA ASP A 118 -17.95 -21.87 12.17
C ASP A 118 -18.57 -20.47 12.09
N LEU A 119 -19.00 -20.11 10.88
CA LEU A 119 -19.74 -18.89 10.58
C LEU A 119 -21.26 -19.11 10.73
N SER A 120 -21.69 -20.13 11.51
CA SER A 120 -23.10 -20.49 11.72
C SER A 120 -23.99 -19.34 12.22
N GLY A 121 -23.42 -18.29 12.83
CA GLY A 121 -24.12 -17.04 13.15
C GLY A 121 -24.51 -16.17 11.93
N ILE A 122 -24.03 -16.53 10.73
CA ILE A 122 -24.25 -15.84 9.45
C ILE A 122 -24.73 -16.84 8.36
N GLY A 123 -25.15 -18.05 8.76
CA GLY A 123 -25.78 -19.03 7.87
C GLY A 123 -24.84 -19.99 7.12
N ALA A 124 -23.56 -20.11 7.50
CA ALA A 124 -22.60 -21.03 6.88
C ALA A 124 -22.21 -22.19 7.81
N THR A 125 -22.04 -23.39 7.23
CA THR A 125 -21.58 -24.61 7.92
C THR A 125 -20.08 -24.54 8.24
N ALA A 126 -19.68 -25.07 9.40
CA ALA A 126 -18.29 -25.20 9.81
C ALA A 126 -17.44 -25.89 8.72
N GLY A 127 -16.41 -25.18 8.23
CA GLY A 127 -15.56 -25.66 7.14
C GLY A 127 -14.50 -24.63 6.74
N LEU A 128 -13.64 -25.01 5.80
CA LEU A 128 -12.63 -24.12 5.25
C LEU A 128 -13.32 -23.15 4.26
N SER A 129 -13.34 -21.87 4.59
CA SER A 129 -13.96 -20.84 3.74
C SER A 129 -13.00 -20.42 2.65
N LEU A 130 -13.30 -20.81 1.40
CA LEU A 130 -12.54 -20.37 0.22
C LEU A 130 -12.53 -18.84 0.10
N SER A 131 -13.63 -18.18 0.49
CA SER A 131 -13.71 -16.72 0.50
C SER A 131 -12.68 -16.13 1.46
N LEU A 132 -12.67 -16.54 2.73
CA LEU A 132 -11.71 -16.02 3.73
C LEU A 132 -10.26 -16.34 3.37
N LEU A 133 -10.02 -17.52 2.78
CA LEU A 133 -8.70 -17.89 2.29
C LEU A 133 -8.17 -16.90 1.24
N ILE A 134 -9.02 -16.52 0.27
CA ILE A 134 -8.64 -15.69 -0.87
C ILE A 134 -8.64 -14.19 -0.51
N THR A 135 -9.56 -13.73 0.34
CA THR A 135 -9.68 -12.31 0.71
C THR A 135 -8.77 -11.91 1.88
N THR A 136 -8.44 -12.85 2.77
CA THR A 136 -7.72 -12.55 4.02
C THR A 136 -6.50 -13.45 4.20
N GLY A 137 -6.68 -14.78 4.13
CA GLY A 137 -5.61 -15.74 4.46
C GLY A 137 -4.34 -15.56 3.64
N ILE A 138 -4.43 -15.79 2.33
CA ILE A 138 -3.29 -15.67 1.41
C ILE A 138 -2.74 -14.23 1.37
N PRO A 139 -3.57 -13.18 1.18
CA PRO A 139 -3.02 -11.83 1.04
C PRO A 139 -2.36 -11.30 2.31
N CYS A 140 -2.94 -11.55 3.50
CA CYS A 140 -2.35 -11.15 4.76
C CYS A 140 -1.04 -11.91 5.06
N LEU A 141 -0.95 -13.22 4.80
CA LEU A 141 0.30 -13.96 4.98
C LEU A 141 1.42 -13.48 4.06
N VAL A 142 1.10 -13.29 2.78
CA VAL A 142 2.07 -12.82 1.78
C VAL A 142 2.57 -11.42 2.15
N SER A 143 1.66 -10.52 2.51
CA SER A 143 2.01 -9.15 2.87
C SER A 143 2.79 -9.06 4.19
N SER A 144 2.42 -9.83 5.22
CA SER A 144 3.09 -9.83 6.52
C SER A 144 4.48 -10.48 6.52
N ILE A 145 4.82 -11.23 5.48
CA ILE A 145 6.14 -11.85 5.33
C ILE A 145 7.01 -11.05 4.37
N PHE A 146 6.56 -10.88 3.12
CA PHE A 146 7.45 -10.35 2.08
C PHE A 146 7.72 -8.86 2.25
N ILE A 147 6.71 -8.05 2.60
CA ILE A 147 6.92 -6.59 2.78
C ILE A 147 7.86 -6.33 3.97
N PRO A 148 7.62 -6.86 5.19
CA PRO A 148 8.53 -6.65 6.31
C PRO A 148 9.96 -7.09 6.02
N VAL A 149 10.15 -8.27 5.42
CA VAL A 149 11.50 -8.76 5.09
C VAL A 149 12.23 -7.79 4.16
N ALA A 150 11.56 -7.30 3.10
CA ALA A 150 12.17 -6.36 2.17
C ALA A 150 12.45 -4.99 2.83
N LEU A 151 11.53 -4.49 3.64
CA LEU A 151 11.68 -3.21 4.35
C LEU A 151 12.77 -3.26 5.43
N PHE A 152 12.85 -4.33 6.23
CA PHE A 152 13.92 -4.50 7.20
C PHE A 152 15.28 -4.63 6.52
N LYS A 153 15.37 -5.37 5.41
CA LYS A 153 16.60 -5.44 4.60
C LYS A 153 16.99 -4.06 4.06
N LEU A 154 16.04 -3.29 3.52
CA LEU A 154 16.27 -1.93 3.06
C LEU A 154 16.76 -1.02 4.19
N ALA A 155 16.06 -1.02 5.33
CA ALA A 155 16.41 -0.24 6.51
C ALA A 155 17.82 -0.57 7.04
N PHE A 156 18.23 -1.84 6.99
CA PHE A 156 19.58 -2.26 7.38
C PHE A 156 20.66 -1.81 6.38
N LYS A 157 20.32 -1.75 5.10
CA LYS A 157 21.23 -1.37 4.00
C LYS A 157 21.34 0.14 3.80
N LEU A 158 20.40 0.92 4.31
CA LEU A 158 20.50 2.38 4.38
C LEU A 158 21.58 2.80 5.38
N LYS A 159 22.76 3.17 4.87
CA LYS A 159 23.87 3.72 5.66
C LYS A 159 24.49 4.91 4.90
N PRO A 160 24.73 6.05 5.56
CA PRO A 160 25.28 7.24 4.90
C PRO A 160 26.72 7.01 4.38
N ASN A 161 27.49 6.13 5.02
CA ASN A 161 28.90 5.91 4.68
C ASN A 161 29.13 4.70 3.76
N LYS A 162 28.09 4.16 3.12
CA LYS A 162 28.21 3.01 2.20
C LYS A 162 27.60 3.33 0.84
N PRO A 163 28.10 2.73 -0.25
CA PRO A 163 27.50 2.89 -1.57
C PRO A 163 25.99 2.53 -1.53
N PRO A 164 25.11 3.35 -2.14
CA PRO A 164 23.67 3.14 -2.08
C PRO A 164 23.19 1.95 -2.92
N LYS A 165 24.08 1.23 -3.64
CA LYS A 165 23.76 0.08 -4.50
C LYS A 165 22.79 -0.92 -3.85
N ASP A 166 23.10 -1.36 -2.63
CA ASP A 166 22.27 -2.31 -1.90
C ASP A 166 20.93 -1.69 -1.47
N ALA A 167 20.92 -0.42 -1.09
CA ALA A 167 19.69 0.29 -0.73
C ALA A 167 18.79 0.47 -1.96
N ILE A 168 19.35 0.78 -3.13
CA ILE A 168 18.62 0.86 -4.41
C ILE A 168 18.03 -0.52 -4.76
N LYS A 169 18.82 -1.58 -4.65
CA LYS A 169 18.33 -2.95 -4.89
C LYS A 169 17.13 -3.28 -4.01
N TRP A 170 17.25 -3.09 -2.70
CA TRP A 170 16.18 -3.44 -1.77
C TRP A 170 14.98 -2.49 -1.84
N SER A 171 15.15 -1.23 -2.26
CA SER A 171 14.03 -0.32 -2.50
C SER A 171 13.22 -0.72 -3.74
N LEU A 172 13.88 -1.18 -4.81
CA LEU A 172 13.22 -1.71 -5.99
C LEU A 172 12.49 -3.03 -5.70
N VAL A 173 13.11 -3.92 -4.91
CA VAL A 173 12.45 -5.15 -4.44
C VAL A 173 11.24 -4.82 -3.58
N ALA A 174 11.36 -3.93 -2.60
CA ALA A 174 10.25 -3.53 -1.76
C ALA A 174 9.11 -2.92 -2.59
N GLY A 175 9.42 -1.99 -3.51
CA GLY A 175 8.43 -1.39 -4.40
C GLY A 175 7.70 -2.43 -5.26
N THR A 176 8.42 -3.41 -5.80
CA THR A 176 7.82 -4.51 -6.58
C THR A 176 6.87 -5.35 -5.71
N LEU A 177 7.29 -5.68 -4.48
CA LEU A 177 6.48 -6.45 -3.54
C LEU A 177 5.23 -5.69 -3.10
N TYR A 178 5.30 -4.37 -2.92
CA TYR A 178 4.12 -3.54 -2.67
C TYR A 178 3.10 -3.64 -3.80
N VAL A 179 3.53 -3.42 -5.05
CA VAL A 179 2.62 -3.52 -6.21
C VAL A 179 2.01 -4.93 -6.30
N PHE A 180 2.81 -5.97 -6.04
CA PHE A 180 2.34 -7.36 -6.04
C PHE A 180 1.32 -7.65 -4.95
N VAL A 181 1.58 -7.20 -3.72
CA VAL A 181 0.65 -7.37 -2.60
C VAL A 181 -0.63 -6.57 -2.84
N PHE A 182 -0.55 -5.37 -3.39
CA PHE A 182 -1.75 -4.62 -3.75
C PHE A 182 -2.57 -5.33 -4.82
N TRP A 183 -1.93 -5.88 -5.84
CA TRP A 183 -2.64 -6.74 -6.79
C TRP A 183 -3.33 -7.91 -6.07
N LEU A 184 -2.60 -8.64 -5.24
CA LEU A 184 -3.11 -9.82 -4.54
C LEU A 184 -4.30 -9.50 -3.63
N ASN A 185 -4.17 -8.49 -2.77
CA ASN A 185 -5.25 -8.01 -1.90
C ASN A 185 -6.48 -7.63 -2.74
N ASN A 186 -6.27 -6.86 -3.81
CA ASN A 186 -7.38 -6.31 -4.55
C ASN A 186 -8.05 -7.35 -5.47
N MET A 187 -7.28 -8.27 -6.06
CA MET A 187 -7.80 -9.39 -6.84
C MET A 187 -8.64 -10.32 -5.98
N GLY A 188 -8.21 -10.62 -4.75
CA GLY A 188 -8.98 -11.47 -3.84
C GLY A 188 -10.38 -10.92 -3.57
N MET A 189 -10.49 -9.61 -3.38
CA MET A 189 -11.78 -8.93 -3.19
C MET A 189 -12.65 -8.91 -4.46
N TRP A 190 -12.06 -8.83 -5.66
CA TRP A 190 -12.81 -8.99 -6.90
C TRP A 190 -13.30 -10.42 -7.13
N ILE A 191 -12.51 -11.44 -6.74
CA ILE A 191 -12.96 -12.84 -6.79
C ILE A 191 -14.17 -13.02 -5.88
N ALA A 192 -14.11 -12.53 -4.64
CA ALA A 192 -15.25 -12.58 -3.72
C ALA A 192 -16.48 -11.85 -4.29
N THR A 193 -16.28 -10.65 -4.84
CA THR A 193 -17.35 -9.88 -5.49
C THR A 193 -17.98 -10.63 -6.66
N PHE A 194 -17.16 -11.27 -7.50
CA PHE A 194 -17.65 -12.08 -8.63
C PHE A 194 -18.46 -13.28 -8.16
N LEU A 195 -17.99 -14.00 -7.13
CA LEU A 195 -18.70 -15.15 -6.56
C LEU A 195 -20.05 -14.77 -5.95
N LEU A 196 -20.16 -13.57 -5.36
CA LEU A 196 -21.38 -13.10 -4.70
C LEU A 196 -22.37 -12.42 -5.64
N LYS A 197 -21.89 -11.60 -6.57
CA LYS A 197 -22.74 -10.76 -7.44
C LYS A 197 -22.94 -11.33 -8.85
N GLY A 198 -22.08 -12.25 -9.27
CA GLY A 198 -22.13 -12.89 -10.59
C GLY A 198 -21.71 -11.98 -11.75
N GLU A 199 -21.71 -12.53 -12.95
CA GLU A 199 -21.27 -11.85 -14.19
C GLU A 199 -22.18 -10.67 -14.57
N THR A 200 -23.48 -10.76 -14.28
CA THR A 200 -24.48 -9.72 -14.58
C THR A 200 -24.17 -8.39 -13.89
N TYR A 201 -23.43 -8.42 -12.78
CA TYR A 201 -22.99 -7.22 -12.09
C TYR A 201 -22.06 -6.35 -12.95
N PHE A 202 -21.17 -6.98 -13.72
CA PHE A 202 -20.18 -6.24 -14.52
C PHE A 202 -20.77 -5.68 -15.80
N SER A 203 -21.78 -6.34 -16.37
CA SER A 203 -22.52 -5.83 -17.53
C SER A 203 -23.49 -4.71 -17.16
N ALA A 204 -24.04 -4.74 -15.93
CA ALA A 204 -24.89 -3.66 -15.41
C ALA A 204 -24.10 -2.38 -15.06
N TYR A 205 -22.83 -2.52 -14.67
CA TYR A 205 -22.00 -1.44 -14.13
C TYR A 205 -20.64 -1.35 -14.82
N PRO A 206 -20.55 -0.70 -15.99
CA PRO A 206 -19.33 -0.68 -16.81
C PRO A 206 -18.13 -0.01 -16.12
N GLU A 207 -18.36 0.91 -15.19
CA GLU A 207 -17.33 1.51 -14.34
C GLU A 207 -16.64 0.48 -13.43
N ASN A 208 -17.41 -0.50 -12.93
CA ASN A 208 -16.87 -1.63 -12.17
C ASN A 208 -16.11 -2.61 -13.06
N MET A 209 -16.57 -2.81 -14.31
CA MET A 209 -15.83 -3.58 -15.29
C MET A 209 -14.45 -2.98 -15.55
N PHE A 210 -14.35 -1.65 -15.68
CA PHE A 210 -13.07 -1.00 -15.89
C PHE A 210 -12.15 -1.13 -14.67
N SER A 211 -12.67 -0.91 -13.45
CA SER A 211 -11.91 -1.14 -12.22
C SER A 211 -11.46 -2.60 -12.08
N PHE A 212 -12.32 -3.56 -12.40
CA PHE A 212 -12.00 -4.99 -12.44
C PHE A 212 -10.87 -5.29 -13.43
N VAL A 213 -10.96 -4.79 -14.67
CA VAL A 213 -9.93 -4.96 -15.70
C VAL A 213 -8.60 -4.37 -15.25
N LEU A 214 -8.61 -3.18 -14.65
CA LEU A 214 -7.41 -2.56 -14.09
C LEU A 214 -6.81 -3.38 -12.96
N THR A 215 -7.63 -3.98 -12.09
CA THR A 215 -7.11 -4.84 -11.01
C THR A 215 -6.58 -6.17 -11.53
N VAL A 216 -7.36 -6.88 -12.36
CA VAL A 216 -7.05 -8.25 -12.80
C VAL A 216 -5.95 -8.29 -13.85
N TYR A 217 -5.89 -7.30 -14.75
CA TYR A 217 -4.89 -7.26 -15.82
C TYR A 217 -3.90 -6.11 -15.65
N GLY A 218 -4.38 -4.91 -15.29
CA GLY A 218 -3.54 -3.72 -15.15
C GLY A 218 -2.48 -3.86 -14.06
N LEU A 219 -2.86 -4.27 -12.85
CA LEU A 219 -1.90 -4.40 -11.75
C LEU A 219 -0.87 -5.53 -11.99
N PRO A 220 -1.20 -6.73 -12.52
CA PRO A 220 -0.19 -7.72 -12.87
C PRO A 220 0.80 -7.25 -13.93
N VAL A 221 0.32 -6.53 -14.95
CA VAL A 221 1.19 -5.90 -15.94
C VAL A 221 2.11 -4.89 -15.25
N LEU A 222 1.60 -4.11 -14.30
CA LEU A 222 2.40 -3.19 -13.51
C LEU A 222 3.43 -3.92 -12.63
N VAL A 223 3.08 -5.05 -12.02
CA VAL A 223 4.00 -5.91 -11.27
C VAL A 223 5.12 -6.40 -12.19
N ALA A 224 4.78 -6.98 -13.34
CA ALA A 224 5.75 -7.49 -14.31
C ALA A 224 6.68 -6.37 -14.81
N PHE A 225 6.12 -5.20 -15.11
CA PHE A 225 6.90 -4.02 -15.51
C PHE A 225 7.83 -3.55 -14.38
N THR A 226 7.34 -3.47 -13.15
CA THR A 226 8.15 -3.07 -11.98
C THR A 226 9.29 -4.07 -11.74
N ALA A 227 9.00 -5.37 -11.82
CA ALA A 227 9.98 -6.44 -11.69
C ALA A 227 11.04 -6.38 -12.80
N TYR A 228 10.63 -6.13 -14.05
CA TYR A 228 11.54 -5.93 -15.17
C TYR A 228 12.48 -4.74 -14.95
N VAL A 229 11.93 -3.58 -14.55
CA VAL A 229 12.71 -2.36 -14.25
C VAL A 229 13.68 -2.62 -13.09
N ALA A 230 13.21 -3.29 -12.03
CA ALA A 230 14.02 -3.66 -10.88
C ALA A 230 15.18 -4.57 -11.30
N GLY A 231 14.88 -5.66 -12.02
CA GLY A 231 15.86 -6.62 -12.52
C GLY A 231 16.92 -5.97 -13.40
N LYS A 232 16.50 -5.15 -14.38
CA LYS A 232 17.42 -4.41 -15.26
C LYS A 232 18.33 -3.47 -14.48
N THR A 233 17.78 -2.71 -13.54
CA THR A 233 18.55 -1.75 -12.73
C THR A 233 19.57 -2.45 -11.82
N ILE A 234 19.18 -3.60 -11.25
CA ILE A 234 20.05 -4.44 -10.42
C ILE A 234 21.17 -5.05 -11.29
N ALA A 235 20.85 -5.55 -12.48
CA ALA A 235 21.82 -6.18 -13.38
C ALA A 235 22.89 -5.20 -13.89
N VAL A 236 22.50 -3.95 -14.19
CA VAL A 236 23.45 -2.87 -14.56
C VAL A 236 24.37 -2.50 -13.40
N GLY A 237 24.02 -2.85 -12.16
CA GLY A 237 24.86 -2.60 -10.99
C GLY A 237 24.95 -1.13 -10.63
N THR A 238 23.85 -0.38 -10.75
CA THR A 238 23.79 1.06 -10.49
C THR A 238 24.30 1.42 -9.08
N ASP A 239 25.48 2.04 -9.01
CA ASP A 239 26.17 2.29 -7.74
C ASP A 239 25.84 3.65 -7.10
N THR A 240 25.18 4.56 -7.83
CA THR A 240 24.81 5.90 -7.33
C THR A 240 23.36 6.26 -7.67
N LEU A 241 22.73 7.08 -6.83
CA LEU A 241 21.35 7.56 -7.05
C LEU A 241 21.22 8.45 -8.29
N GLU A 242 22.29 9.12 -8.70
CA GLU A 242 22.32 10.00 -9.86
C GLU A 242 22.26 9.23 -11.19
N LYS A 243 22.83 8.03 -11.22
CA LYS A 243 22.82 7.14 -12.39
C LYS A 243 21.52 6.34 -12.50
N LEU A 244 20.66 6.40 -11.48
CA LEU A 244 19.38 5.69 -11.47
C LEU A 244 18.41 6.36 -12.45
N ASN A 245 17.90 5.59 -13.41
CA ASN A 245 16.84 6.07 -14.27
C ASN A 245 15.52 6.17 -13.49
N LEU A 246 15.17 7.38 -13.08
CA LEU A 246 13.97 7.64 -12.27
C LEU A 246 12.67 7.64 -13.08
N ARG A 247 12.72 7.70 -14.41
CA ARG A 247 11.50 7.81 -15.23
C ARG A 247 10.60 6.58 -15.14
N PRO A 248 11.10 5.33 -15.29
CA PRO A 248 10.28 4.13 -15.11
C PRO A 248 9.71 4.02 -13.69
N ILE A 249 10.48 4.44 -12.68
CA ILE A 249 10.02 4.49 -11.29
C ILE A 249 8.87 5.49 -11.14
N GLY A 250 9.01 6.68 -11.72
CA GLY A 250 7.94 7.68 -11.80
C GLY A 250 6.68 7.15 -12.49
N ALA A 251 6.83 6.43 -13.60
CA ALA A 251 5.71 5.80 -14.30
C ALA A 251 4.98 4.79 -13.41
N VAL A 252 5.71 3.93 -12.68
CA VAL A 252 5.10 2.96 -11.75
C VAL A 252 4.33 3.67 -10.64
N ILE A 253 4.96 4.66 -9.99
CA ILE A 253 4.34 5.42 -8.89
C ILE A 253 3.08 6.15 -9.38
N THR A 254 3.14 6.78 -10.55
CA THR A 254 1.99 7.47 -11.14
C THR A 254 0.88 6.49 -11.50
N ALA A 255 1.18 5.39 -12.20
CA ALA A 255 0.17 4.41 -12.61
C ALA A 255 -0.54 3.79 -11.39
N LEU A 256 0.23 3.43 -10.36
CA LEU A 256 -0.31 2.92 -9.10
C LEU A 256 -1.21 3.96 -8.42
N GLY A 257 -0.74 5.20 -8.29
CA GLY A 257 -1.54 6.27 -7.69
C GLY A 257 -2.83 6.60 -8.47
N LEU A 258 -2.75 6.59 -9.80
CA LEU A 258 -3.91 6.79 -10.67
C LEU A 258 -4.92 5.64 -10.56
N TYR A 259 -4.46 4.39 -10.35
CA TYR A 259 -5.35 3.28 -10.05
C TYR A 259 -6.16 3.54 -8.78
N PHE A 260 -5.52 3.98 -7.69
CA PHE A 260 -6.23 4.29 -6.45
C PHE A 260 -7.18 5.50 -6.62
N LEU A 261 -6.69 6.56 -7.28
CA LEU A 261 -7.48 7.76 -7.54
C LEU A 261 -8.70 7.45 -8.41
N TRP A 262 -8.54 6.67 -9.48
CA TRP A 262 -9.63 6.29 -10.37
C TRP A 262 -10.73 5.54 -9.62
N ASN A 263 -10.37 4.51 -8.84
CA ASN A 263 -11.34 3.73 -8.06
C ASN A 263 -12.06 4.60 -7.03
N TYR A 264 -11.33 5.52 -6.37
CA TYR A 264 -11.92 6.46 -5.42
C TYR A 264 -12.90 7.43 -6.09
N LEU A 265 -12.51 8.06 -7.21
CA LEU A 265 -13.38 8.98 -7.94
C LEU A 265 -14.58 8.28 -8.54
N THR A 266 -14.41 7.05 -9.05
CA THR A 266 -15.51 6.23 -9.56
C THR A 266 -16.58 6.05 -8.48
N TRP A 267 -16.17 5.73 -7.25
CA TRP A 267 -17.11 5.69 -6.13
C TRP A 267 -17.75 7.05 -5.84
N ILE A 268 -16.99 8.15 -5.81
CA ILE A 268 -17.57 9.46 -5.50
C ILE A 268 -18.63 9.90 -6.53
N PHE A 269 -18.41 9.62 -7.81
CA PHE A 269 -19.31 10.09 -8.88
C PHE A 269 -20.44 9.12 -9.19
N PHE A 270 -20.21 7.82 -9.06
CA PHE A 270 -21.18 6.79 -9.43
C PHE A 270 -21.71 6.01 -8.22
N GLY A 271 -21.01 6.02 -7.09
CA GLY A 271 -21.35 5.25 -5.90
C GLY A 271 -22.74 5.54 -5.37
N GLY A 272 -23.61 4.54 -5.49
CA GLY A 272 -24.91 4.47 -4.84
C GLY A 272 -25.13 3.08 -4.24
N ASN A 273 -26.22 2.89 -3.48
CA ASN A 273 -26.50 1.60 -2.82
C ASN A 273 -26.51 0.39 -3.79
N HIS A 274 -26.89 0.62 -5.04
CA HIS A 274 -26.94 -0.39 -6.10
C HIS A 274 -25.55 -0.82 -6.61
N LEU A 275 -24.54 0.02 -6.42
CA LEU A 275 -23.13 -0.21 -6.75
C LEU A 275 -22.29 -0.70 -5.58
N TRP A 276 -22.90 -0.81 -4.39
CA TRP A 276 -22.20 -1.31 -3.21
C TRP A 276 -21.87 -2.81 -3.35
N SER A 277 -20.60 -3.12 -3.12
CA SER A 277 -20.05 -4.48 -3.13
C SER A 277 -18.95 -4.60 -2.09
N ASP A 278 -18.58 -5.84 -1.77
CA ASP A 278 -17.47 -6.12 -0.86
C ASP A 278 -16.16 -5.47 -1.35
N TRP A 279 -15.98 -5.36 -2.67
CA TRP A 279 -14.89 -4.59 -3.27
C TRP A 279 -14.87 -3.13 -2.81
N TYR A 280 -15.98 -2.39 -2.88
CA TYR A 280 -16.02 -0.99 -2.45
C TYR A 280 -16.00 -0.83 -0.94
N ALA A 281 -16.66 -1.73 -0.20
CA ALA A 281 -16.57 -1.76 1.25
C ALA A 281 -15.10 -1.90 1.69
N TRP A 282 -14.37 -2.83 1.06
CA TRP A 282 -12.93 -2.95 1.25
C TRP A 282 -12.18 -1.69 0.80
N PHE A 283 -12.33 -1.29 -0.46
CA PHE A 283 -11.52 -0.24 -1.07
C PHE A 283 -11.66 1.12 -0.38
N LEU A 284 -12.84 1.44 0.18
CA LEU A 284 -13.14 2.74 0.77
C LEU A 284 -13.16 2.71 2.30
N GLY A 285 -13.67 1.63 2.88
CA GLY A 285 -13.90 1.52 4.32
C GLY A 285 -12.81 0.76 5.07
N HIS A 286 -12.09 -0.16 4.41
CA HIS A 286 -11.11 -1.03 5.08
C HIS A 286 -9.70 -0.98 4.48
N ASN A 287 -9.53 -0.28 3.36
CA ASN A 287 -8.24 -0.13 2.69
C ASN A 287 -7.43 1.00 3.34
N LEU A 288 -6.44 0.59 4.12
CA LEU A 288 -5.53 1.49 4.84
C LEU A 288 -4.49 2.17 3.93
N ASP A 289 -4.55 1.90 2.63
CA ASP A 289 -3.61 2.39 1.62
C ASP A 289 -4.23 3.48 0.71
N LEU A 290 -5.42 4.00 1.02
CA LEU A 290 -6.07 5.06 0.24
C LEU A 290 -5.22 6.33 0.06
N TRP A 291 -4.29 6.62 0.97
CA TRP A 291 -3.34 7.73 0.83
C TRP A 291 -2.52 7.66 -0.46
N MET A 292 -2.41 6.48 -1.07
CA MET A 292 -1.71 6.26 -2.32
C MET A 292 -2.31 7.00 -3.52
N LEU A 293 -3.56 7.46 -3.45
CA LEU A 293 -4.14 8.36 -4.46
C LEU A 293 -3.31 9.64 -4.67
N SER A 294 -2.49 10.01 -3.68
CA SER A 294 -1.60 11.18 -3.74
C SER A 294 -0.27 10.91 -4.48
N LEU A 295 0.09 9.65 -4.71
CA LEU A 295 1.35 9.25 -5.35
C LEU A 295 1.65 9.91 -6.71
N PRO A 296 0.68 10.24 -7.57
CA PRO A 296 0.98 10.92 -8.84
C PRO A 296 1.70 12.27 -8.63
N LEU A 297 1.52 12.91 -7.47
CA LEU A 297 2.21 14.16 -7.13
C LEU A 297 3.73 13.97 -6.96
N VAL A 298 4.19 12.76 -6.66
CA VAL A 298 5.61 12.39 -6.67
C VAL A 298 6.01 11.73 -7.98
N GLY A 299 5.15 10.86 -8.52
CA GLY A 299 5.43 10.09 -9.73
C GLY A 299 5.60 10.95 -10.98
N LEU A 300 4.74 11.96 -11.19
CA LEU A 300 4.80 12.84 -12.36
C LEU A 300 6.11 13.65 -12.41
N PRO A 301 6.57 14.31 -11.33
CA PRO A 301 7.89 14.96 -11.32
C PRO A 301 9.05 14.01 -11.63
N LEU A 302 9.00 12.74 -11.19
CA LEU A 302 10.03 11.74 -11.49
C LEU A 302 9.98 11.30 -12.96
N LEU A 303 8.78 11.11 -13.50
CA LEU A 303 8.55 10.73 -14.89
C LEU A 303 9.07 11.76 -15.88
N PHE A 304 8.86 13.04 -15.59
CA PHE A 304 9.28 14.16 -16.44
C PHE A 304 10.63 14.77 -16.04
N LYS A 305 11.37 14.15 -15.11
CA LYS A 305 12.71 14.61 -14.77
C LYS A 305 13.58 14.57 -16.04
N ARG A 306 14.14 15.73 -16.41
CA ARG A 306 15.17 15.81 -17.45
C ARG A 306 16.40 15.07 -16.93
N ASN A 307 16.87 14.09 -17.69
CA ASN A 307 18.21 13.56 -17.47
C ASN A 307 19.15 14.69 -17.88
N ASN A 308 19.90 15.23 -16.91
CA ASN A 308 21.06 16.03 -17.25
C ASN A 308 22.09 15.04 -17.81
N SER A 309 22.04 14.83 -19.12
CA SER A 309 23.13 14.23 -19.90
C SER A 309 24.24 15.25 -20.05
#